data_AF-A0A1Z5KT41-F1
#
_entry.id   AF-A0A1Z5KT41-F1
#
_cell.length_a   1.000
_cell.length_b   1.000
_cell.length_c   1.000
_cell.angle_alpha   90.00
_cell.angle_beta   90.00
_cell.angle_gamma   90.00
#
_symmetry.space_group_name_H-M   'P 1'
#
loop_
_entity.id
_entity.type
_entity.pdbx_description
1 polymer ?
#
loop_
_entity_poly.entity_id
_entity_poly.type
_entity_poly.pdbx_seq_one_letter_code
_entity_poly.pdbx_strand_id
1 'polypeptide(L)'
;MSSIRTNRPSPFKDSSNIVATIDVESGFSSHTYEKRLLEKARQIWARKAATASAIAIVVLLVVGVSFFRLVTTWSWSQSFLFAISTATSVGYGHIHTPRTTLFQLFLSLYILVGFALLALVAAQLYQYFTLDDAIETSETKRPSGRASPTNPTRSKHSEIFGLWEGEIKRAFRQTHHERALSVGVPLFLVFFSGTIVIGTAEEWSFHEALYFAVVSSTSVGYGDFTPKTTLSIWVTCIWLPCSILFMSISMGTMAQWYLKDWRYRASILRFAHAGGPHVLPTVLLFAGALLIGQIEEWTFLESVYFAVVSSCTVGYGDFHPSTTIGMTLTMIWLPCSILSISVYMSVVARLFLRLSNQMNEELDRWIRQRNTHIVSACGGVIVVALPLLLTLLTGAFLVGHAERWSFVESVYFALVSSFTIGYGDYHPRTTLGMVFTCAWLPCNLVFTSVYMGSIAQWYLSWSAKKIQRLEDQLRRHGSEEFDTEKTIISSS
;
A
#
# COMPACT_ATOMS: atom_id res chain seq x y z
N MET A 1 -11.34 -36.03 50.52
CA MET A 1 -11.21 -34.55 50.43
C MET A 1 -11.31 -34.15 48.97
N SER A 2 -12.34 -33.37 48.65
CA SER A 2 -12.72 -32.90 47.32
C SER A 2 -11.69 -31.95 46.71
N SER A 3 -11.28 -32.17 45.45
CA SER A 3 -10.63 -31.11 44.65
C SER A 3 -11.66 -30.50 43.70
N ILE A 4 -11.83 -29.19 43.87
CA ILE A 4 -12.73 -28.32 43.13
C ILE A 4 -12.15 -28.12 41.72
N ARG A 5 -12.82 -28.64 40.68
CA ARG A 5 -12.53 -28.25 39.29
C ARG A 5 -13.19 -26.90 39.02
N THR A 6 -12.37 -25.87 38.85
CA THR A 6 -12.80 -24.56 38.36
C THR A 6 -13.23 -24.66 36.90
N ASN A 7 -14.52 -24.48 36.62
CA ASN A 7 -15.05 -24.28 35.28
C ASN A 7 -14.53 -22.95 34.72
N ARG A 8 -13.59 -22.98 33.77
CA ARG A 8 -13.39 -21.86 32.84
C ARG A 8 -14.28 -22.11 31.62
N PRO A 9 -15.09 -21.13 31.18
CA PRO A 9 -15.86 -21.28 29.95
C PRO A 9 -14.90 -21.39 28.76
N SER A 10 -15.08 -22.42 27.93
CA SER A 10 -14.34 -22.58 26.67
C SER A 10 -14.87 -21.57 25.63
N PRO A 11 -14.00 -20.92 24.84
CA PRO A 11 -14.43 -19.99 23.80
C PRO A 11 -14.89 -20.69 22.50
N PHE A 12 -15.14 -22.00 22.53
CA PHE A 12 -15.35 -22.85 21.34
C PHE A 12 -16.70 -23.58 21.38
N LYS A 13 -17.80 -22.88 21.67
CA LYS A 13 -19.14 -23.46 21.55
C LYS A 13 -19.69 -23.47 20.11
N ASP A 14 -19.01 -22.80 19.18
CA ASP A 14 -19.41 -22.69 17.77
C ASP A 14 -18.64 -23.59 16.79
N SER A 15 -17.65 -24.38 17.24
CA SER A 15 -16.86 -25.24 16.33
C SER A 15 -17.59 -26.51 15.87
N SER A 16 -18.59 -26.98 16.62
CA SER A 16 -19.35 -28.20 16.27
C SER A 16 -20.19 -28.03 15.00
N ASN A 17 -20.64 -26.81 14.70
CA ASN A 17 -21.37 -26.53 13.45
C ASN A 17 -20.45 -26.34 12.24
N ILE A 18 -19.13 -26.19 12.44
CA ILE A 18 -18.16 -25.86 11.38
C ILE A 18 -17.63 -27.12 10.68
N VAL A 19 -17.60 -28.27 11.37
CA VAL A 19 -17.11 -29.53 10.82
C VAL A 19 -18.20 -30.26 10.03
N ALA A 20 -19.44 -30.26 10.54
CA ALA A 20 -20.60 -30.90 9.91
C ALA A 20 -20.92 -30.44 8.46
N THR A 21 -20.42 -29.27 8.02
CA THR A 21 -20.59 -28.79 6.64
C THR A 21 -19.62 -29.41 5.63
N ILE A 22 -18.61 -30.19 6.05
CA ILE A 22 -17.69 -30.88 5.13
C ILE A 22 -18.17 -32.30 4.81
N ASP A 23 -18.95 -32.92 5.69
CA ASP A 23 -19.09 -34.38 5.76
C ASP A 23 -20.34 -34.99 5.08
N VAL A 24 -21.05 -34.27 4.21
CA VAL A 24 -22.27 -34.83 3.57
C VAL A 24 -22.02 -35.47 2.18
N GLU A 25 -20.80 -35.49 1.65
CA GLU A 25 -20.52 -36.19 0.38
C GLU A 25 -19.28 -37.08 0.44
N SER A 26 -19.49 -38.32 0.89
CA SER A 26 -18.52 -39.41 0.86
C SER A 26 -18.16 -39.77 -0.59
N GLY A 27 -16.91 -39.50 -1.00
CA GLY A 27 -16.36 -39.91 -2.30
C GLY A 27 -15.15 -39.11 -2.82
N PHE A 28 -14.64 -38.14 -2.08
CA PHE A 28 -13.55 -37.28 -2.53
C PHE A 28 -12.16 -37.92 -2.34
N SER A 29 -11.26 -37.71 -3.33
CA SER A 29 -9.84 -38.07 -3.19
C SER A 29 -9.20 -37.34 -2.01
N SER A 30 -8.26 -37.98 -1.31
CA SER A 30 -7.51 -37.39 -0.17
C SER A 30 -6.98 -35.97 -0.48
N HIS A 31 -6.54 -35.75 -1.72
CA HIS A 31 -6.08 -34.45 -2.20
C HIS A 31 -7.15 -33.34 -2.19
N THR A 32 -8.42 -33.69 -2.48
CA THR A 32 -9.53 -32.72 -2.48
C THR A 32 -9.94 -32.34 -1.05
N TYR A 33 -9.85 -33.29 -0.11
CA TYR A 33 -10.08 -33.04 1.30
C TYR A 33 -9.03 -32.09 1.90
N GLU A 34 -7.74 -32.36 1.68
CA GLU A 34 -6.65 -31.48 2.16
C GLU A 34 -6.78 -30.05 1.64
N LYS A 35 -7.14 -29.90 0.36
CA LYS A 35 -7.32 -28.59 -0.26
C LYS A 35 -8.46 -27.81 0.40
N ARG A 36 -9.62 -28.44 0.62
CA ARG A 36 -10.79 -27.82 1.29
C ARG A 36 -10.46 -27.40 2.72
N LEU A 37 -9.67 -28.21 3.43
CA LEU A 37 -9.29 -27.92 4.81
C LEU A 37 -8.35 -26.71 4.92
N LEU A 38 -7.34 -26.66 4.06
CA LEU A 38 -6.43 -25.52 3.93
C LEU A 38 -7.22 -24.24 3.56
N GLU A 39 -8.19 -24.36 2.66
CA GLU A 39 -9.05 -23.25 2.27
C GLU A 39 -9.89 -22.72 3.43
N LYS A 40 -10.54 -23.61 4.20
CA LYS A 40 -11.25 -23.23 5.44
C LYS A 40 -10.32 -22.58 6.46
N ALA A 41 -9.14 -23.16 6.70
CA ALA A 41 -8.15 -22.59 7.62
C ALA A 41 -7.75 -21.16 7.22
N ARG A 42 -7.54 -20.93 5.91
CA ARG A 42 -7.25 -19.61 5.33
C ARG A 42 -8.41 -18.65 5.48
N GLN A 43 -9.65 -19.04 5.18
CA GLN A 43 -10.83 -18.19 5.32
C GLN A 43 -11.05 -17.76 6.77
N ILE A 44 -10.94 -18.69 7.73
CA ILE A 44 -11.05 -18.40 9.17
C ILE A 44 -9.97 -17.40 9.58
N TRP A 45 -8.73 -17.61 9.14
CA TRP A 45 -7.63 -16.72 9.46
C TRP A 45 -7.82 -15.33 8.84
N ALA A 46 -8.18 -15.27 7.56
CA ALA A 46 -8.41 -14.02 6.84
C ALA A 46 -9.49 -13.17 7.53
N ARG A 47 -10.61 -13.78 7.95
CA ARG A 47 -11.66 -13.08 8.71
C ARG A 47 -11.16 -12.55 10.05
N LYS A 48 -10.41 -13.36 10.81
CA LYS A 48 -9.83 -12.94 12.10
C LYS A 48 -8.84 -11.79 11.93
N ALA A 49 -7.95 -11.89 10.94
CA ALA A 49 -6.95 -10.87 10.65
C ALA A 49 -7.59 -9.55 10.18
N ALA A 50 -8.56 -9.63 9.26
CA ALA A 50 -9.30 -8.47 8.78
C ALA A 50 -10.07 -7.78 9.93
N THR A 51 -10.71 -8.55 10.80
CA THR A 51 -11.42 -8.01 11.98
C THR A 51 -10.45 -7.30 12.93
N ALA A 52 -9.29 -7.89 13.20
CA ALA A 52 -8.27 -7.28 14.05
C ALA A 52 -7.74 -5.96 13.46
N SER A 53 -7.47 -5.91 12.16
CA SER A 53 -7.06 -4.68 11.47
C SER A 53 -8.15 -3.63 11.49
N ALA A 54 -9.41 -4.01 11.26
CA ALA A 54 -10.54 -3.08 11.31
C ALA A 54 -10.67 -2.44 12.70
N ILE A 55 -10.56 -3.23 13.78
CA ILE A 55 -10.54 -2.72 15.15
C ILE A 55 -9.35 -1.77 15.35
N ALA A 56 -8.15 -2.14 14.90
CA ALA A 56 -6.95 -1.31 15.02
C ALA A 56 -7.10 0.03 14.28
N ILE A 57 -7.73 0.05 13.09
CA ILE A 57 -8.01 1.28 12.34
C ILE A 57 -8.98 2.16 13.11
N VAL A 58 -10.08 1.59 13.64
CA VAL A 58 -11.05 2.34 14.45
C VAL A 58 -10.38 2.93 15.69
N VAL A 59 -9.56 2.15 16.39
CA VAL A 59 -8.81 2.64 17.56
C VAL A 59 -7.86 3.78 17.17
N LEU A 60 -7.10 3.61 16.08
CA LEU A 60 -6.19 4.64 15.58
C LEU A 60 -6.96 5.94 15.29
N LEU A 61 -8.07 5.86 14.56
CA LEU A 61 -8.91 7.01 14.26
C LEU A 61 -9.48 7.66 15.52
N VAL A 62 -10.01 6.89 16.48
CA VAL A 62 -10.54 7.43 17.73
C VAL A 62 -9.45 8.15 18.51
N VAL A 63 -8.25 7.57 18.62
CA VAL A 63 -7.10 8.19 19.31
C VAL A 63 -6.67 9.48 18.59
N GLY A 64 -6.52 9.45 17.27
CA GLY A 64 -6.13 10.62 16.47
C GLY A 64 -7.15 11.75 16.58
N VAL A 65 -8.43 11.46 16.29
CA VAL A 65 -9.52 12.44 16.32
C VAL A 65 -9.70 13.03 17.71
N SER A 66 -9.63 12.22 18.77
CA SER A 66 -9.72 12.72 20.14
C SER A 66 -8.57 13.65 20.48
N PHE A 67 -7.33 13.28 20.12
CA PHE A 67 -6.17 14.14 20.34
C PHE A 67 -6.31 15.47 19.58
N PHE A 68 -6.61 15.43 18.28
CA PHE A 68 -6.79 16.63 17.47
C PHE A 68 -7.90 17.51 18.04
N ARG A 69 -9.03 16.93 18.46
CA ARG A 69 -10.13 17.68 19.07
C ARG A 69 -9.76 18.35 20.39
N LEU A 70 -8.89 17.74 21.19
CA LEU A 70 -8.48 18.25 22.51
C LEU A 70 -7.38 19.32 22.42
N VAL A 71 -6.47 19.19 21.45
CA VAL A 71 -5.31 20.08 21.30
C VAL A 71 -5.57 21.24 20.33
N THR A 72 -6.62 21.14 19.51
CA THR A 72 -6.99 22.17 18.52
C THR A 72 -8.40 22.72 18.74
N THR A 73 -8.71 23.81 18.07
CA THR A 73 -10.06 24.39 18.01
C THR A 73 -10.95 23.74 16.95
N TRP A 74 -10.49 22.68 16.29
CA TRP A 74 -11.19 22.08 15.16
C TRP A 74 -12.48 21.40 15.61
N SER A 75 -13.47 21.40 14.70
CA SER A 75 -14.70 20.62 14.89
C SER A 75 -14.40 19.11 14.86
N TRP A 76 -15.37 18.30 15.27
CA TRP A 76 -15.27 16.84 15.15
C TRP A 76 -15.09 16.39 13.69
N SER A 77 -15.82 16.99 12.75
CA SER A 77 -15.72 16.65 11.33
C SER A 77 -14.36 17.03 10.75
N GLN A 78 -13.83 18.20 11.10
CA GLN A 78 -12.49 18.64 10.69
C GLN A 78 -11.39 17.74 11.27
N SER A 79 -11.49 17.37 12.55
CA SER A 79 -10.55 16.45 13.19
C SER A 79 -10.59 15.07 12.54
N PHE A 80 -11.79 14.59 12.17
CA PHE A 80 -11.97 13.32 11.47
C PHE A 80 -11.40 13.36 10.05
N LEU A 81 -11.65 14.45 9.31
CA LEU A 81 -11.07 14.66 7.99
C LEU A 81 -9.55 14.67 8.05
N PHE A 82 -8.97 15.42 8.98
CA PHE A 82 -7.52 15.48 9.15
C PHE A 82 -6.94 14.10 9.47
N ALA A 83 -7.58 13.33 10.36
CA ALA A 83 -7.15 11.97 10.68
C ALA A 83 -7.19 11.03 9.46
N ILE A 84 -8.27 11.08 8.68
CA ILE A 84 -8.43 10.28 7.46
C ILE A 84 -7.46 10.74 6.37
N SER A 85 -7.37 12.04 6.08
CA SER A 85 -6.45 12.57 5.06
C SER A 85 -4.98 12.32 5.40
N THR A 86 -4.64 12.25 6.69
CA THR A 86 -3.32 11.82 7.17
C THR A 86 -3.10 10.34 6.93
N ALA A 87 -4.08 9.51 7.31
CA ALA A 87 -4.01 8.06 7.10
C ALA A 87 -4.02 7.69 5.61
N THR A 88 -4.62 8.49 4.75
CA THR A 88 -4.62 8.26 3.30
C THR A 88 -3.54 9.05 2.56
N SER A 89 -2.61 9.70 3.27
CA SER A 89 -1.50 10.45 2.68
C SER A 89 -1.89 11.57 1.71
N VAL A 90 -3.04 12.20 1.90
CA VAL A 90 -3.47 13.34 1.05
C VAL A 90 -3.07 14.66 1.67
N GLY A 91 -3.12 14.73 3.01
CA GLY A 91 -2.59 15.82 3.80
C GLY A 91 -2.88 17.23 3.30
N TYR A 92 -4.15 17.56 3.03
CA TYR A 92 -4.58 18.84 2.43
C TYR A 92 -3.99 20.15 2.97
N GLY A 93 -3.36 20.20 4.15
CA GLY A 93 -2.70 21.42 4.64
C GLY A 93 -3.60 22.64 4.96
N HIS A 94 -4.87 22.60 4.57
CA HIS A 94 -5.79 23.75 4.61
C HIS A 94 -6.12 24.23 6.02
N ILE A 95 -6.03 23.34 7.01
CA ILE A 95 -6.23 23.71 8.41
C ILE A 95 -4.86 23.91 9.04
N HIS A 96 -4.64 25.11 9.59
CA HIS A 96 -3.37 25.46 10.21
C HIS A 96 -3.02 24.48 11.32
N THR A 97 -2.01 23.65 11.08
CA THR A 97 -1.49 22.68 12.03
C THR A 97 -0.75 23.43 13.16
N PRO A 98 -1.02 23.11 14.44
CA PRO A 98 -0.27 23.71 15.53
C PRO A 98 1.22 23.37 15.44
N ARG A 99 2.07 24.40 15.41
CA ARG A 99 3.55 24.26 15.40
C ARG A 99 4.14 23.94 16.79
N THR A 100 3.38 23.28 17.64
CA THR A 100 3.86 22.89 18.97
C THR A 100 4.61 21.57 18.90
N THR A 101 5.68 21.43 19.68
CA THR A 101 6.47 20.19 19.75
C THR A 101 5.60 18.97 20.12
N LEU A 102 4.64 19.13 21.02
CA LEU A 102 3.71 18.06 21.41
C LEU A 102 2.89 17.57 20.21
N PHE A 103 2.30 18.49 19.44
CA PHE A 103 1.50 18.16 18.27
C PHE A 103 2.35 17.46 17.20
N GLN A 104 3.54 18.00 16.91
CA GLN A 104 4.47 17.43 15.93
C GLN A 104 4.90 16.01 16.31
N LEU A 105 5.31 15.78 17.57
CA LEU A 105 5.73 14.46 18.03
C LEU A 105 4.58 13.45 18.02
N PHE A 106 3.39 13.85 18.47
CA PHE A 106 2.21 12.99 18.39
C PHE A 106 1.89 12.63 16.95
N LEU A 107 1.87 13.62 16.05
CA LEU A 107 1.54 13.41 14.64
C LEU A 107 2.56 12.52 13.95
N SER A 108 3.85 12.69 14.24
CA SER A 108 4.91 11.80 13.77
C SER A 108 4.69 10.34 14.19
N LEU A 109 4.33 10.09 15.45
CA LEU A 109 4.02 8.73 15.92
C LEU A 109 2.74 8.17 15.30
N TYR A 110 1.71 9.01 15.19
CA TYR A 110 0.45 8.66 14.56
C TYR A 110 0.64 8.20 13.11
N ILE A 111 1.47 8.92 12.33
CA ILE A 111 1.82 8.56 10.96
C ILE A 111 2.55 7.22 10.91
N LEU A 112 3.58 7.00 11.74
CA LEU A 112 4.33 5.74 11.74
C LEU A 112 3.45 4.53 12.03
N VAL A 113 2.56 4.64 13.04
CA VAL A 113 1.61 3.57 13.39
C VAL A 113 0.58 3.38 12.28
N GLY A 114 0.05 4.47 11.73
CA GLY A 114 -0.93 4.44 10.65
C GLY A 114 -0.41 3.75 9.40
N PHE A 115 0.77 4.12 8.92
CA PHE A 115 1.36 3.53 7.72
C PHE A 115 1.78 2.07 7.91
N ALA A 116 2.26 1.70 9.11
CA ALA A 116 2.49 0.30 9.43
C ALA A 116 1.17 -0.51 9.34
N LEU A 117 0.07 0.04 9.87
CA LEU A 117 -1.24 -0.60 9.79
C LEU A 117 -1.77 -0.70 8.36
N LEU A 118 -1.61 0.35 7.54
CA LEU A 118 -1.97 0.32 6.12
C LEU A 118 -1.19 -0.74 5.36
N ALA A 119 0.11 -0.89 5.62
CA ALA A 119 0.93 -1.94 5.01
C ALA A 119 0.42 -3.35 5.39
N LEU A 120 -0.04 -3.54 6.63
CA LEU A 120 -0.66 -4.80 7.07
C LEU A 120 -1.98 -5.07 6.35
N VAL A 121 -2.85 -4.06 6.21
CA VAL A 121 -4.12 -4.20 5.49
C VAL A 121 -3.90 -4.48 4.01
N ALA A 122 -2.95 -3.79 3.36
CA ALA A 122 -2.57 -4.07 1.99
C ALA A 122 -2.09 -5.53 1.81
N ALA A 123 -1.30 -6.04 2.75
CA ALA A 123 -0.85 -7.43 2.75
C ALA A 123 -2.01 -8.43 2.95
N GLN A 124 -3.00 -8.08 3.78
CA GLN A 124 -4.21 -8.88 3.98
C GLN A 124 -5.08 -8.93 2.73
N LEU A 125 -5.29 -7.80 2.07
CA LEU A 125 -6.00 -7.72 0.80
C LEU A 125 -5.28 -8.55 -0.26
N TYR A 126 -3.96 -8.42 -0.38
CA TYR A 126 -3.15 -9.26 -1.28
C TYR A 126 -3.33 -10.76 -0.98
N GLN A 127 -3.28 -11.13 0.30
CA GLN A 127 -3.51 -12.51 0.71
C GLN A 127 -4.92 -12.99 0.38
N TYR A 128 -5.93 -12.11 0.40
CA TYR A 128 -7.31 -12.45 0.06
C TYR A 128 -7.50 -12.63 -1.45
N PHE A 129 -7.04 -11.69 -2.27
CA PHE A 129 -7.18 -11.78 -3.74
C PHE A 129 -6.42 -12.96 -4.35
N THR A 130 -5.25 -13.29 -3.82
CA THR A 130 -4.49 -14.49 -4.25
C THR A 130 -5.21 -15.81 -3.93
N LEU A 131 -6.28 -15.81 -3.12
CA LEU A 131 -7.11 -16.99 -2.90
C LEU A 131 -7.97 -17.32 -4.12
N ASP A 132 -8.60 -16.30 -4.71
CA ASP A 132 -9.55 -16.48 -5.81
C ASP A 132 -8.85 -16.98 -7.08
N ASP A 133 -7.66 -16.47 -7.38
CA ASP A 133 -6.88 -16.87 -8.56
C ASP A 133 -6.34 -18.31 -8.47
N ALA A 134 -5.95 -18.76 -7.27
CA ALA A 134 -5.51 -20.13 -7.04
C ALA A 134 -6.67 -21.14 -7.20
N ILE A 135 -7.89 -20.73 -6.90
CA ILE A 135 -9.11 -21.53 -7.07
C ILE A 135 -9.40 -21.66 -8.57
N GLU A 136 -9.43 -20.55 -9.32
CA GLU A 136 -9.77 -20.56 -10.74
C GLU A 136 -8.72 -21.28 -11.61
N THR A 137 -7.41 -21.15 -11.30
CA THR A 137 -6.34 -21.93 -11.95
C THR A 137 -6.44 -23.43 -11.70
N SER A 138 -6.93 -23.84 -10.53
CA SER A 138 -7.05 -25.24 -10.15
C SER A 138 -8.28 -25.93 -10.77
N GLU A 139 -9.37 -25.19 -11.00
CA GLU A 139 -10.55 -25.69 -11.70
C GLU A 139 -10.33 -25.79 -13.21
N THR A 140 -9.63 -24.83 -13.79
CA THR A 140 -9.28 -24.82 -15.24
C THR A 140 -8.22 -25.85 -15.62
N LYS A 141 -7.44 -26.37 -14.66
CA LYS A 141 -6.43 -27.43 -14.87
C LYS A 141 -6.90 -28.82 -14.40
N ARG A 142 -8.17 -29.20 -14.60
CA ARG A 142 -8.52 -30.63 -14.61
C ARG A 142 -7.86 -31.29 -15.82
N PRO A 143 -6.87 -32.17 -15.66
CA PRO A 143 -6.22 -32.82 -16.80
C PRO A 143 -7.15 -33.92 -17.33
N SER A 144 -7.72 -33.73 -18.52
CA SER A 144 -8.19 -34.85 -19.33
C SER A 144 -6.98 -35.55 -19.94
N GLY A 145 -6.27 -36.37 -19.15
CA GLY A 145 -5.13 -37.13 -19.65
C GLY A 145 -4.08 -37.48 -18.60
N ARG A 146 -3.70 -38.75 -18.61
CA ARG A 146 -2.71 -39.41 -17.75
C ARG A 146 -1.33 -38.75 -17.92
N ALA A 147 -0.85 -38.02 -16.92
CA ALA A 147 0.48 -37.41 -16.93
C ALA A 147 1.54 -38.41 -16.44
N SER A 148 2.69 -38.45 -17.14
CA SER A 148 3.86 -39.22 -16.73
C SER A 148 4.67 -38.49 -15.64
N PRO A 149 5.45 -39.21 -14.82
CA PRO A 149 6.11 -38.62 -13.66
C PRO A 149 7.36 -37.85 -14.09
N THR A 150 7.48 -36.59 -13.67
CA THR A 150 8.73 -35.80 -13.78
C THR A 150 9.15 -35.23 -12.42
N ASN A 151 10.47 -35.00 -12.32
CA ASN A 151 11.33 -34.87 -11.13
C ASN A 151 10.92 -33.89 -10.01
N PRO A 152 11.19 -34.21 -8.72
CA PRO A 152 10.75 -33.45 -7.56
C PRO A 152 11.80 -32.44 -7.03
N THR A 153 12.35 -31.56 -7.86
CA THR A 153 13.38 -30.58 -7.42
C THR A 153 13.08 -29.12 -7.82
N ARG A 154 11.79 -28.73 -7.87
CA ARG A 154 11.40 -27.32 -8.04
C ARG A 154 11.20 -26.67 -6.66
N SER A 155 11.97 -25.62 -6.34
CA SER A 155 11.85 -24.93 -5.05
C SER A 155 10.54 -24.11 -4.97
N LYS A 156 9.91 -24.04 -3.78
CA LYS A 156 8.67 -23.28 -3.51
C LYS A 156 8.71 -21.81 -3.95
N HIS A 157 9.89 -21.20 -4.00
CA HIS A 157 10.05 -19.82 -4.51
C HIS A 157 9.80 -19.69 -6.01
N SER A 158 10.05 -20.76 -6.80
CA SER A 158 9.82 -20.76 -8.25
C SER A 158 8.35 -20.95 -8.64
N GLU A 159 7.54 -21.54 -7.76
CA GLU A 159 6.08 -21.63 -7.95
C GLU A 159 5.41 -20.28 -7.70
N ILE A 160 5.85 -19.53 -6.69
CA ILE A 160 5.34 -18.17 -6.39
C ILE A 160 5.61 -17.21 -7.57
N PHE A 161 6.81 -17.25 -8.15
CA PHE A 161 7.11 -16.49 -9.36
C PHE A 161 6.34 -16.99 -10.59
N GLY A 162 6.08 -18.30 -10.70
CA GLY A 162 5.30 -18.89 -11.79
C GLY A 162 3.80 -18.57 -11.74
N LEU A 163 3.25 -18.37 -10.54
CA LEU A 163 1.85 -17.94 -10.32
C LEU A 163 1.66 -16.47 -10.69
N TRP A 164 2.59 -15.60 -10.29
CA TRP A 164 2.67 -14.20 -10.74
C TRP A 164 2.79 -14.10 -12.27
N GLU A 165 3.59 -14.98 -12.89
CA GLU A 165 3.68 -15.09 -14.35
C GLU A 165 2.35 -15.55 -15.01
N GLY A 166 1.57 -16.37 -14.31
CA GLY A 166 0.29 -16.91 -14.78
C GLY A 166 -0.85 -15.88 -14.78
N GLU A 167 -0.98 -15.11 -13.70
CA GLU A 167 -1.89 -13.96 -13.58
C GLU A 167 -1.51 -12.87 -14.58
N ILE A 168 -0.21 -12.58 -14.70
CA ILE A 168 0.30 -11.69 -15.75
C ILE A 168 -0.11 -12.20 -17.11
N LYS A 169 0.05 -13.50 -17.42
CA LYS A 169 -0.36 -14.11 -18.70
C LYS A 169 -1.88 -14.09 -18.95
N ARG A 170 -2.72 -14.00 -17.90
CA ARG A 170 -4.19 -13.87 -18.02
C ARG A 170 -4.63 -12.43 -18.22
N ALA A 171 -4.15 -11.49 -17.41
CA ALA A 171 -4.28 -10.05 -17.67
C ALA A 171 -3.68 -9.66 -19.04
N PHE A 172 -2.68 -10.41 -19.50
CA PHE A 172 -2.07 -10.31 -20.84
C PHE A 172 -3.00 -10.64 -22.00
N ARG A 173 -3.95 -11.57 -21.79
CA ARG A 173 -4.83 -12.07 -22.85
C ARG A 173 -5.99 -11.13 -23.14
N GLN A 174 -6.12 -10.07 -22.34
CA GLN A 174 -7.06 -9.00 -22.60
C GLN A 174 -6.68 -8.23 -23.86
N THR A 175 -7.68 -8.03 -24.71
CA THR A 175 -7.65 -7.11 -25.83
C THR A 175 -7.40 -5.67 -25.34
N HIS A 176 -6.89 -4.79 -26.21
CA HIS A 176 -6.62 -3.39 -25.85
C HIS A 176 -7.84 -2.67 -25.24
N HIS A 177 -9.06 -3.05 -25.64
CA HIS A 177 -10.31 -2.50 -25.12
C HIS A 177 -10.61 -2.95 -23.68
N GLU A 178 -10.41 -4.23 -23.35
CA GLU A 178 -10.62 -4.75 -21.99
C GLU A 178 -9.62 -4.12 -21.00
N ARG A 179 -8.38 -3.86 -21.46
CA ARG A 179 -7.41 -3.07 -20.70
C ARG A 179 -7.91 -1.66 -20.45
N ALA A 180 -8.34 -0.95 -21.49
CA ALA A 180 -8.86 0.41 -21.34
C ALA A 180 -10.07 0.49 -20.39
N LEU A 181 -10.97 -0.50 -20.42
CA LEU A 181 -12.14 -0.55 -19.54
C LEU A 181 -11.78 -0.84 -18.08
N SER A 182 -10.86 -1.78 -17.82
CA SER A 182 -10.47 -2.17 -16.45
C SER A 182 -9.81 -1.04 -15.64
N VAL A 183 -9.22 -0.05 -16.32
CA VAL A 183 -8.64 1.15 -15.69
C VAL A 183 -9.54 2.37 -15.84
N GLY A 184 -10.08 2.59 -17.04
CA GLY A 184 -10.86 3.78 -17.36
C GLY A 184 -12.18 3.88 -16.60
N VAL A 185 -12.89 2.76 -16.42
CA VAL A 185 -14.19 2.77 -15.71
C VAL A 185 -14.02 3.09 -14.22
N PRO A 186 -13.13 2.43 -13.45
CA PRO A 186 -12.91 2.79 -12.05
C PRO A 186 -12.48 4.25 -11.85
N LEU A 187 -11.54 4.74 -12.68
CA LEU A 187 -11.09 6.13 -12.60
C LEU A 187 -12.22 7.11 -12.90
N PHE A 188 -13.01 6.84 -13.94
CA PHE A 188 -14.17 7.66 -14.29
C PHE A 188 -15.18 7.73 -13.14
N LEU A 189 -15.53 6.58 -12.55
CA LEU A 189 -16.48 6.53 -11.43
C LEU A 189 -15.96 7.29 -10.21
N VAL A 190 -14.67 7.15 -9.91
CA VAL A 190 -14.04 7.86 -8.78
C VAL A 190 -14.03 9.37 -8.99
N PHE A 191 -13.58 9.84 -10.15
CA PHE A 191 -13.50 11.27 -10.42
C PHE A 191 -14.89 11.89 -10.49
N PHE A 192 -15.83 11.24 -11.17
CA PHE A 192 -17.18 11.77 -11.37
C PHE A 192 -18.00 11.78 -10.08
N SER A 193 -17.88 10.73 -9.25
CA SER A 193 -18.56 10.69 -7.94
C SER A 193 -18.07 11.79 -7.00
N GLY A 194 -16.75 12.03 -6.94
CA GLY A 194 -16.18 13.13 -6.16
C GLY A 194 -16.63 14.50 -6.69
N THR A 195 -16.56 14.69 -8.01
CA THR A 195 -16.92 15.94 -8.70
C THR A 195 -18.36 16.33 -8.42
N ILE A 196 -19.31 15.39 -8.55
CA ILE A 196 -20.73 15.70 -8.36
C ILE A 196 -21.03 15.94 -6.88
N VAL A 197 -20.72 15.00 -6.00
CA VAL A 197 -21.24 15.06 -4.63
C VAL A 197 -20.56 16.16 -3.81
N ILE A 198 -19.23 16.28 -3.92
CA ILE A 198 -18.46 17.27 -3.17
C ILE A 198 -18.57 18.63 -3.85
N GLY A 199 -18.45 18.69 -5.18
CA GLY A 199 -18.54 19.94 -5.93
C GLY A 199 -19.88 20.65 -5.76
N THR A 200 -20.99 19.90 -5.76
CA THR A 200 -22.32 20.51 -5.51
C THR A 200 -22.51 20.98 -4.08
N ALA A 201 -21.97 20.25 -3.10
CA ALA A 201 -22.05 20.64 -1.68
C ALA A 201 -21.19 21.88 -1.35
N GLU A 202 -20.09 22.08 -2.07
CA GLU A 202 -19.17 23.22 -1.90
C GLU A 202 -19.43 24.37 -2.89
N GLU A 203 -20.44 24.26 -3.75
CA GLU A 203 -20.76 25.23 -4.80
C GLU A 203 -19.58 25.52 -5.76
N TRP A 204 -18.73 24.52 -5.99
CA TRP A 204 -17.63 24.61 -6.96
C TRP A 204 -18.13 24.45 -8.40
N SER A 205 -17.43 25.09 -9.33
CA SER A 205 -17.64 24.79 -10.75
C SER A 205 -17.25 23.34 -11.04
N PHE A 206 -17.81 22.77 -12.11
CA PHE A 206 -17.48 21.39 -12.51
C PHE A 206 -15.97 21.19 -12.72
N HIS A 207 -15.28 22.20 -13.25
CA HIS A 207 -13.85 22.15 -13.52
C HIS A 207 -13.02 22.10 -12.23
N GLU A 208 -13.34 22.95 -11.26
CA GLU A 208 -12.69 22.96 -9.93
C GLU A 208 -12.96 21.67 -9.16
N ALA A 209 -14.19 21.17 -9.20
CA ALA A 209 -14.56 19.92 -8.54
C ALA A 209 -13.88 18.70 -9.18
N LEU A 210 -13.72 18.69 -10.51
CA LEU A 210 -12.97 17.64 -11.22
C LEU A 210 -11.48 17.72 -10.90
N TYR A 211 -10.92 18.92 -10.87
CA TYR A 211 -9.53 19.15 -10.46
C TYR A 211 -9.29 18.63 -9.04
N PHE A 212 -10.14 19.02 -8.08
CA PHE A 212 -10.11 18.50 -6.71
C PHE A 212 -10.18 16.97 -6.68
N ALA A 213 -11.08 16.37 -7.47
CA ALA A 213 -11.24 14.92 -7.49
C ALA A 213 -9.97 14.20 -7.99
N VAL A 214 -9.34 14.72 -9.05
CA VAL A 214 -8.08 14.17 -9.60
C VAL A 214 -6.92 14.36 -8.62
N VAL A 215 -6.72 15.57 -8.08
CA VAL A 215 -5.62 15.89 -7.16
C VAL A 215 -5.73 15.14 -5.83
N SER A 216 -6.96 14.94 -5.33
CA SER A 216 -7.19 14.21 -4.07
C SER A 216 -7.05 12.70 -4.22
N SER A 217 -7.57 12.13 -5.30
CA SER A 217 -7.50 10.68 -5.56
C SER A 217 -6.09 10.21 -5.95
N THR A 218 -5.27 11.10 -6.49
CA THR A 218 -3.83 10.90 -6.71
C THR A 218 -2.99 11.06 -5.44
N SER A 219 -3.64 11.32 -4.29
CA SER A 219 -3.02 11.59 -2.99
C SER A 219 -2.04 12.77 -2.95
N VAL A 220 -2.13 13.71 -3.89
CA VAL A 220 -1.25 14.88 -3.91
C VAL A 220 -1.82 15.99 -3.04
N GLY A 221 -3.13 16.26 -3.14
CA GLY A 221 -3.85 17.07 -2.16
C GLY A 221 -3.29 18.48 -1.91
N TYR A 222 -3.03 19.30 -2.94
CA TYR A 222 -2.43 20.64 -2.80
C TYR A 222 -3.07 21.57 -1.76
N GLY A 223 -4.33 21.36 -1.39
CA GLY A 223 -4.98 22.10 -0.30
C GLY A 223 -5.67 23.40 -0.72
N ASP A 224 -5.57 23.76 -1.99
CA ASP A 224 -6.25 24.90 -2.62
C ASP A 224 -7.77 24.71 -2.65
N PHE A 225 -8.24 23.51 -3.03
CA PHE A 225 -9.63 23.09 -2.93
C PHE A 225 -9.79 22.04 -1.83
N THR A 226 -10.62 22.35 -0.83
CA THR A 226 -10.89 21.46 0.30
C THR A 226 -12.32 21.57 0.79
N PRO A 227 -12.94 20.47 1.24
CA PRO A 227 -14.32 20.47 1.73
C PRO A 227 -14.44 21.30 3.02
N LYS A 228 -15.28 22.33 3.01
CA LYS A 228 -15.51 23.21 4.17
C LYS A 228 -16.84 22.93 4.86
N THR A 229 -17.86 22.52 4.12
CA THR A 229 -19.18 22.19 4.68
C THR A 229 -19.14 20.86 5.44
N THR A 230 -19.94 20.76 6.51
CA THR A 230 -19.98 19.52 7.31
C THR A 230 -20.37 18.30 6.47
N LEU A 231 -21.30 18.45 5.52
CA LEU A 231 -21.74 17.37 4.63
C LEU A 231 -20.61 16.92 3.71
N SER A 232 -19.95 17.84 3.00
CA SER A 232 -18.87 17.50 2.07
C SER A 232 -17.69 16.88 2.81
N ILE A 233 -17.40 17.31 4.04
CA ILE A 233 -16.34 16.72 4.87
C ILE A 233 -16.64 15.24 5.13
N TRP A 234 -17.84 14.89 5.59
CA TRP A 234 -18.20 13.50 5.86
C TRP A 234 -18.21 12.64 4.60
N VAL A 235 -18.74 13.18 3.50
CA VAL A 235 -18.68 12.51 2.18
C VAL A 235 -17.24 12.26 1.78
N THR A 236 -16.36 13.25 1.91
CA THR A 236 -14.94 13.14 1.58
C THR A 236 -14.26 12.08 2.44
N CYS A 237 -14.59 11.97 3.73
CA CYS A 237 -14.01 10.94 4.60
C CYS A 237 -14.32 9.50 4.15
N ILE A 238 -15.42 9.29 3.42
CA ILE A 238 -15.79 7.99 2.85
C ILE A 238 -15.24 7.83 1.43
N TRP A 239 -15.33 8.89 0.63
CA TRP A 239 -14.91 8.88 -0.77
C TRP A 239 -13.38 8.79 -0.91
N LEU A 240 -12.62 9.47 -0.06
CA LEU A 240 -11.17 9.62 -0.18
C LEU A 240 -10.39 8.29 -0.06
N PRO A 241 -10.63 7.41 0.94
CA PRO A 241 -9.95 6.12 0.99
C PRO A 241 -10.28 5.23 -0.23
N CYS A 242 -11.55 5.26 -0.67
CA CYS A 242 -12.00 4.50 -1.84
C CYS A 242 -11.36 5.00 -3.13
N SER A 243 -11.29 6.33 -3.32
CA SER A 243 -10.74 6.95 -4.51
C SER A 243 -9.25 6.63 -4.68
N ILE A 244 -8.48 6.72 -3.61
CA ILE A 244 -7.04 6.42 -3.59
C ILE A 244 -6.78 4.94 -3.83
N LEU A 245 -7.61 4.03 -3.30
CA LEU A 245 -7.51 2.60 -3.57
C LEU A 245 -7.67 2.30 -5.07
N PHE A 246 -8.74 2.81 -5.69
CA PHE A 246 -8.98 2.61 -7.12
C PHE A 246 -7.92 3.28 -7.99
N MET A 247 -7.44 4.47 -7.61
CA MET A 247 -6.34 5.14 -8.29
C MET A 247 -5.05 4.32 -8.20
N SER A 248 -4.73 3.77 -7.03
CA SER A 248 -3.55 2.92 -6.81
C SER A 248 -3.59 1.65 -7.65
N ILE A 249 -4.74 0.95 -7.72
CA ILE A 249 -4.92 -0.24 -8.55
C ILE A 249 -4.74 0.11 -10.03
N SER A 250 -5.33 1.23 -10.46
CA SER A 250 -5.26 1.72 -11.83
C SER A 250 -3.82 2.04 -12.25
N MET A 251 -3.09 2.80 -11.42
CA MET A 251 -1.69 3.14 -11.66
C MET A 251 -0.77 1.92 -11.63
N GLY A 252 -0.99 0.99 -10.68
CA GLY A 252 -0.23 -0.27 -10.62
C GLY A 252 -0.41 -1.11 -11.90
N THR A 253 -1.63 -1.18 -12.41
CA THR A 253 -1.95 -1.89 -13.66
C THR A 253 -1.30 -1.22 -14.87
N MET A 254 -1.39 0.10 -14.98
CA MET A 254 -0.74 0.88 -16.05
C MET A 254 0.78 0.72 -16.02
N ALA A 255 1.41 0.74 -14.84
CA ALA A 255 2.85 0.55 -14.68
C ALA A 255 3.31 -0.83 -15.18
N GLN A 256 2.53 -1.87 -14.91
CA GLN A 256 2.84 -3.22 -15.39
C GLN A 256 2.74 -3.31 -16.91
N TRP A 257 1.70 -2.74 -17.52
CA TRP A 257 1.57 -2.71 -18.99
C TRP A 257 2.74 -1.97 -19.64
N TYR A 258 3.09 -0.80 -19.10
CA TYR A 258 4.22 -0.01 -19.58
C TYR A 258 5.53 -0.81 -19.51
N LEU A 259 5.85 -1.38 -18.35
CA LEU A 259 7.08 -2.16 -18.14
C LEU A 259 7.14 -3.40 -19.05
N LYS A 260 6.00 -4.06 -19.26
CA LYS A 260 5.88 -5.22 -20.12
C LYS A 260 6.12 -4.86 -21.59
N ASP A 261 5.43 -3.85 -22.09
CA ASP A 261 5.56 -3.42 -23.49
C ASP A 261 6.99 -2.97 -23.77
N TRP A 262 7.63 -2.29 -22.79
CA TRP A 262 9.06 -1.99 -22.85
C TRP A 262 9.92 -3.26 -22.92
N ARG A 263 9.71 -4.25 -22.05
CA ARG A 263 10.47 -5.53 -22.08
C ARG A 263 10.30 -6.27 -23.40
N TYR A 264 9.08 -6.30 -23.94
CA TYR A 264 8.78 -6.93 -25.22
C TYR A 264 9.53 -6.25 -26.36
N ARG A 265 9.45 -4.92 -26.46
CA ARG A 265 10.18 -4.14 -27.47
C ARG A 265 11.69 -4.29 -27.33
N ALA A 266 12.22 -4.27 -26.10
CA ALA A 266 13.63 -4.48 -25.82
C ALA A 266 14.13 -5.87 -26.27
N SER A 267 13.29 -6.91 -26.12
CA SER A 267 13.62 -8.27 -26.56
C SER A 267 13.65 -8.44 -28.08
N ILE A 268 12.79 -7.72 -28.80
CA ILE A 268 12.69 -7.81 -30.27
C ILE A 268 13.76 -6.97 -30.95
N LEU A 269 13.94 -5.72 -30.51
CA LEU A 269 14.77 -4.77 -31.23
C LEU A 269 16.26 -5.05 -31.08
N ARG A 270 16.69 -5.93 -30.15
CA ARG A 270 18.11 -6.26 -29.80
C ARG A 270 19.03 -5.05 -29.60
N PHE A 271 18.49 -3.85 -29.66
CA PHE A 271 19.11 -2.60 -29.32
C PHE A 271 18.63 -2.25 -27.92
N ALA A 272 19.54 -2.34 -26.97
CA ALA A 272 19.46 -1.54 -25.76
C ALA A 272 19.41 -0.07 -26.21
N HIS A 273 18.21 0.48 -26.43
CA HIS A 273 18.09 1.93 -26.52
C HIS A 273 18.66 2.47 -25.21
N ALA A 274 19.46 3.53 -25.31
CA ALA A 274 20.13 4.20 -24.19
C ALA A 274 19.18 4.70 -23.08
N GLY A 275 17.86 4.48 -23.21
CA GLY A 275 16.91 4.65 -22.14
C GLY A 275 16.28 3.35 -21.68
N GLY A 276 16.48 3.00 -20.40
CA GLY A 276 15.66 2.01 -19.73
C GLY A 276 14.19 2.44 -19.66
N PRO A 277 13.31 1.66 -19.02
CA PRO A 277 11.87 1.95 -18.95
C PRO A 277 11.58 3.29 -18.23
N HIS A 278 12.55 3.88 -17.56
CA HIS A 278 12.39 5.14 -16.86
C HIS A 278 12.50 6.37 -17.78
N VAL A 279 13.19 6.31 -18.94
CA VAL A 279 13.56 7.53 -19.68
C VAL A 279 12.36 8.29 -20.24
N LEU A 280 11.48 7.64 -21.00
CA LEU A 280 10.29 8.31 -21.55
C LEU A 280 9.39 8.90 -20.44
N PRO A 281 9.05 8.15 -19.37
CA PRO A 281 8.31 8.71 -18.25
C PRO A 281 9.01 9.90 -17.58
N THR A 282 10.33 9.85 -17.37
CA THR A 282 11.10 10.98 -16.83
C THR A 282 11.03 12.21 -17.73
N VAL A 283 11.10 12.05 -19.05
CA VAL A 283 10.95 13.16 -20.00
C VAL A 283 9.55 13.76 -19.92
N LEU A 284 8.50 12.94 -19.89
CA LEU A 284 7.10 13.41 -19.78
C LEU A 284 6.84 14.13 -18.46
N LEU A 285 7.42 13.65 -17.36
CA LEU A 285 7.35 14.27 -16.04
C LEU A 285 7.88 15.71 -16.09
N PHE A 286 9.11 15.92 -16.57
CA PHE A 286 9.70 17.26 -16.58
C PHE A 286 9.17 18.16 -17.70
N ALA A 287 8.92 17.63 -18.89
CA ALA A 287 8.39 18.42 -20.01
C ALA A 287 7.00 19.00 -19.68
N GLY A 288 6.11 18.20 -19.08
CA GLY A 288 4.79 18.68 -18.68
C GLY A 288 4.86 19.71 -17.56
N ALA A 289 5.72 19.50 -16.55
CA ALA A 289 5.89 20.46 -15.46
C ALA A 289 6.48 21.79 -15.93
N LEU A 290 7.43 21.77 -16.88
CA LEU A 290 7.98 22.98 -17.48
C LEU A 290 6.94 23.75 -18.30
N LEU A 291 6.06 23.04 -19.02
CA LEU A 291 4.94 23.66 -19.73
C LEU A 291 3.97 24.33 -18.76
N ILE A 292 3.60 23.65 -17.67
CA ILE A 292 2.74 24.22 -16.62
C ILE A 292 3.43 25.42 -15.98
N GLY A 293 4.71 25.31 -15.63
CA GLY A 293 5.48 26.40 -15.04
C GLY A 293 5.60 27.62 -15.96
N GLN A 294 5.69 27.43 -17.28
CA GLN A 294 5.64 28.55 -18.23
C GLN A 294 4.28 29.29 -18.20
N ILE A 295 3.18 28.55 -18.03
CA ILE A 295 1.82 29.12 -17.97
C ILE A 295 1.56 29.81 -16.62
N GLU A 296 2.11 29.25 -15.55
CA GLU A 296 1.98 29.77 -14.18
C GLU A 296 3.11 30.76 -13.81
N GLU A 297 3.97 31.12 -14.76
CA GLU A 297 5.11 32.04 -14.59
C GLU A 297 6.14 31.62 -13.52
N TRP A 298 6.31 30.31 -13.32
CA TRP A 298 7.31 29.74 -12.43
C TRP A 298 8.71 29.72 -13.07
N THR A 299 9.73 29.88 -12.24
CA THR A 299 11.12 29.65 -12.65
C THR A 299 11.36 28.18 -13.01
N PHE A 300 12.47 27.91 -13.70
CA PHE A 300 12.87 26.54 -14.04
C PHE A 300 12.98 25.64 -12.80
N LEU A 301 13.58 26.15 -11.70
CA LEU A 301 13.75 25.38 -10.48
C LEU A 301 12.40 25.09 -9.80
N GLU A 302 11.51 26.08 -9.72
CA GLU A 302 10.17 25.90 -9.14
C GLU A 302 9.35 24.90 -9.95
N SER A 303 9.46 24.93 -11.28
CA SER A 303 8.82 23.94 -12.17
C SER A 303 9.35 22.52 -11.92
N VAL A 304 10.67 22.36 -11.77
CA VAL A 304 11.31 21.06 -11.46
C VAL A 304 10.92 20.60 -10.05
N TYR A 305 10.86 21.52 -9.09
CA TYR A 305 10.44 21.25 -7.72
C TYR A 305 8.99 20.77 -7.65
N PHE A 306 8.08 21.49 -8.30
CA PHE A 306 6.69 21.09 -8.50
C PHE A 306 6.61 19.69 -9.15
N ALA A 307 7.39 19.45 -10.21
CA ALA A 307 7.42 18.15 -10.88
C ALA A 307 7.76 17.01 -9.90
N VAL A 308 8.81 17.17 -9.09
CA VAL A 308 9.28 16.14 -8.16
C VAL A 308 8.31 15.97 -6.98
N VAL A 309 7.88 17.07 -6.35
CA VAL A 309 7.00 17.04 -5.17
C VAL A 309 5.63 16.46 -5.52
N SER A 310 5.04 16.85 -6.66
CA SER A 310 3.74 16.35 -7.09
C SER A 310 3.81 14.92 -7.61
N SER A 311 4.84 14.55 -8.37
CA SER A 311 5.00 13.17 -8.83
C SER A 311 5.26 12.19 -7.69
N CYS A 312 5.99 12.61 -6.65
CA CYS A 312 6.17 11.85 -5.41
C CYS A 312 4.94 11.89 -4.48
N THR A 313 3.82 12.45 -4.94
CA THR A 313 2.55 12.57 -4.21
C THR A 313 2.68 13.23 -2.83
N VAL A 314 3.66 14.12 -2.64
CA VAL A 314 3.80 14.86 -1.38
C VAL A 314 2.91 16.09 -1.41
N GLY A 315 2.96 16.87 -2.50
CA GLY A 315 2.02 17.96 -2.76
C GLY A 315 1.91 19.03 -1.65
N TYR A 316 3.02 19.65 -1.24
CA TYR A 316 3.00 20.67 -0.17
C TYR A 316 2.03 21.85 -0.40
N GLY A 317 1.57 22.09 -1.63
CA GLY A 317 0.61 23.14 -1.96
C GLY A 317 1.19 24.54 -2.10
N ASP A 318 2.49 24.71 -1.88
CA ASP A 318 3.22 25.97 -2.09
C ASP A 318 3.29 26.35 -3.57
N PHE A 319 3.45 25.37 -4.46
CA PHE A 319 3.26 25.50 -5.90
C PHE A 319 2.12 24.60 -6.38
N HIS A 320 1.08 25.22 -6.95
CA HIS A 320 -0.05 24.56 -7.58
C HIS A 320 -0.60 25.45 -8.70
N PRO A 321 -1.16 24.89 -9.78
CA PRO A 321 -1.69 25.68 -10.87
C PRO A 321 -2.89 26.52 -10.43
N SER A 322 -2.83 27.81 -10.69
CA SER A 322 -3.90 28.77 -10.40
C SER A 322 -4.71 29.13 -11.64
N THR A 323 -4.15 28.95 -12.84
CA THR A 323 -4.82 29.23 -14.10
C THR A 323 -5.71 28.07 -14.53
N THR A 324 -6.82 28.35 -15.22
CA THR A 324 -7.71 27.31 -15.76
C THR A 324 -6.96 26.35 -16.71
N ILE A 325 -6.01 26.87 -17.49
CA ILE A 325 -5.19 26.08 -18.41
C ILE A 325 -4.21 25.20 -17.62
N GLY A 326 -3.50 25.76 -16.64
CA GLY A 326 -2.57 25.03 -15.78
C GLY A 326 -3.26 23.91 -15.00
N MET A 327 -4.45 24.16 -14.44
CA MET A 327 -5.27 23.14 -13.77
C MET A 327 -5.65 22.01 -14.74
N THR A 328 -6.07 22.36 -15.96
CA THR A 328 -6.44 21.37 -16.99
C THR A 328 -5.27 20.50 -17.40
N LEU A 329 -4.11 21.10 -17.66
CA LEU A 329 -2.89 20.36 -17.98
C LEU A 329 -2.45 19.48 -16.81
N THR A 330 -2.56 19.97 -15.58
CA THR A 330 -2.20 19.22 -14.37
C THR A 330 -3.10 18.00 -14.18
N MET A 331 -4.40 18.08 -14.44
CA MET A 331 -5.29 16.90 -14.35
C MET A 331 -4.84 15.75 -15.26
N ILE A 332 -4.27 16.04 -16.43
CA ILE A 332 -3.79 15.05 -17.39
C ILE A 332 -2.37 14.60 -17.05
N TRP A 333 -1.51 15.56 -16.72
CA TRP A 333 -0.09 15.34 -16.45
C TRP A 333 0.14 14.60 -15.13
N LEU A 334 -0.62 14.91 -14.08
CA LEU A 334 -0.38 14.43 -12.71
C LEU A 334 -0.41 12.90 -12.60
N PRO A 335 -1.45 12.17 -13.07
CA PRO A 335 -1.43 10.70 -13.13
C PRO A 335 -0.23 10.13 -13.89
N CYS A 336 0.15 10.75 -15.01
CA CYS A 336 1.28 10.32 -15.83
C CYS A 336 2.62 10.54 -15.09
N SER A 337 2.74 11.63 -14.33
CA SER A 337 3.93 11.94 -13.54
C SER A 337 4.12 10.93 -12.38
N ILE A 338 3.04 10.53 -11.71
CA ILE A 338 3.06 9.55 -10.61
C ILE A 338 3.43 8.15 -11.15
N LEU A 339 2.89 7.79 -12.32
CA LEU A 339 3.31 6.59 -13.03
C LEU A 339 4.81 6.62 -13.35
N SER A 340 5.34 7.78 -13.75
CA SER A 340 6.74 7.98 -14.10
C SER A 340 7.67 7.76 -12.90
N ILE A 341 7.36 8.36 -11.76
CA ILE A 341 8.13 8.16 -10.54
C ILE A 341 8.06 6.69 -10.10
N SER A 342 6.89 6.05 -10.21
CA SER A 342 6.69 4.64 -9.82
C SER A 342 7.57 3.68 -10.63
N VAL A 343 7.70 3.91 -11.94
CA VAL A 343 8.60 3.14 -12.80
C VAL A 343 10.06 3.32 -12.36
N TYR A 344 10.50 4.56 -12.09
CA TYR A 344 11.83 4.85 -11.56
C TYR A 344 12.07 4.12 -10.21
N MET A 345 11.13 4.26 -9.25
CA MET A 345 11.21 3.58 -7.95
C MET A 345 11.34 2.07 -8.10
N SER A 346 10.62 1.46 -9.05
CA SER A 346 10.70 0.01 -9.28
C SER A 346 12.09 -0.47 -9.73
N VAL A 347 12.86 0.38 -10.42
CA VAL A 347 14.22 0.06 -10.86
C VAL A 347 15.19 0.18 -9.68
N VAL A 348 15.10 1.28 -8.93
CA VAL A 348 15.97 1.52 -7.77
C VAL A 348 15.68 0.52 -6.64
N ALA A 349 14.42 0.25 -6.33
CA ALA A 349 14.01 -0.74 -5.35
C ALA A 349 14.55 -2.14 -5.70
N ARG A 350 14.54 -2.53 -6.98
CA ARG A 350 15.12 -3.82 -7.43
C ARG A 350 16.63 -3.89 -7.23
N LEU A 351 17.35 -2.78 -7.35
CA LEU A 351 18.77 -2.73 -7.02
C LEU A 351 18.96 -2.88 -5.51
N PHE A 352 18.24 -2.10 -4.71
CA PHE A 352 18.33 -2.14 -3.26
C PHE A 352 17.99 -3.51 -2.69
N LEU A 353 16.87 -4.11 -3.09
CA LEU A 353 16.45 -5.44 -2.62
C LEU A 353 17.48 -6.51 -2.96
N ARG A 354 18.15 -6.42 -4.12
CA ARG A 354 19.24 -7.35 -4.47
C ARG A 354 20.42 -7.22 -3.51
N LEU A 355 20.87 -6.00 -3.26
CA LEU A 355 21.98 -5.74 -2.33
C LEU A 355 21.61 -6.12 -0.89
N SER A 356 20.40 -5.77 -0.45
CA SER A 356 19.87 -6.10 0.87
C SER A 356 19.75 -7.62 1.07
N ASN A 357 19.30 -8.37 0.07
CA ASN A 357 19.25 -9.84 0.14
C ASN A 357 20.65 -10.44 0.24
N GLN A 358 21.63 -9.94 -0.53
CA GLN A 358 23.03 -10.39 -0.42
C GLN A 358 23.59 -10.15 0.99
N MET A 359 23.37 -8.96 1.55
CA MET A 359 23.77 -8.63 2.93
C MET A 359 23.05 -9.51 3.96
N ASN A 360 21.75 -9.74 3.79
CA ASN A 360 20.97 -10.60 4.67
C ASN A 360 21.49 -12.05 4.64
N GLU A 361 21.81 -12.58 3.46
CA GLU A 361 22.38 -13.93 3.32
C GLU A 361 23.76 -14.06 3.99
N GLU A 362 24.60 -13.02 3.89
CA GLU A 362 25.89 -12.94 4.60
C GLU A 362 25.70 -12.88 6.12
N LEU A 363 24.82 -11.99 6.59
CA LEU A 363 24.50 -11.84 8.00
C LEU A 363 23.93 -13.15 8.57
N ASP A 364 23.00 -13.78 7.87
CA ASP A 364 22.41 -15.07 8.24
C ASP A 364 23.46 -16.19 8.31
N ARG A 365 24.39 -16.23 7.36
CA ARG A 365 25.52 -17.19 7.40
C ARG A 365 26.36 -16.97 8.66
N TRP A 366 26.68 -15.73 8.99
CA TRP A 366 27.44 -15.39 10.19
C TRP A 366 26.69 -15.71 11.49
N ILE A 367 25.38 -15.44 11.55
CA ILE A 367 24.53 -15.73 12.72
C ILE A 367 24.42 -17.24 12.94
N ARG A 368 24.20 -18.02 11.87
CA ARG A 368 24.14 -19.49 11.94
C ARG A 368 25.42 -20.08 12.49
N GLN A 369 26.58 -19.51 12.14
CA GLN A 369 27.87 -19.94 12.69
C GLN A 369 28.00 -19.65 14.20
N ARG A 370 27.33 -18.62 14.72
CA ARG A 370 27.39 -18.24 16.16
C ARG A 370 26.23 -18.76 17.00
N ASN A 371 25.30 -19.55 16.44
CA ASN A 371 24.14 -20.14 17.13
C ASN A 371 23.29 -19.15 17.95
N THR A 372 23.09 -17.93 17.45
CA THR A 372 22.33 -16.88 18.15
C THR A 372 20.97 -16.63 17.50
N HIS A 373 19.94 -17.40 17.92
CA HIS A 373 18.57 -17.29 17.39
C HIS A 373 17.90 -15.91 17.56
N ILE A 374 18.35 -15.10 18.53
CA ILE A 374 17.83 -13.74 18.75
C ILE A 374 18.28 -12.79 17.64
N VAL A 375 19.48 -12.99 17.09
CA VAL A 375 20.08 -12.09 16.09
C VAL A 375 19.39 -12.23 14.73
N SER A 376 18.85 -13.41 14.38
CA SER A 376 18.14 -13.59 13.10
C SER A 376 16.79 -12.86 13.03
N ALA A 377 16.10 -12.70 14.16
CA ALA A 377 14.85 -11.95 14.21
C ALA A 377 15.10 -10.44 14.18
N CYS A 378 16.13 -9.97 14.88
CA CYS A 378 16.51 -8.55 14.91
C CYS A 378 17.20 -8.10 13.62
N GLY A 379 17.98 -8.96 12.96
CA GLY A 379 18.75 -8.64 11.76
C GLY A 379 17.88 -8.17 10.59
N GLY A 380 16.77 -8.87 10.31
CA GLY A 380 15.84 -8.48 9.24
C GLY A 380 15.15 -7.13 9.49
N VAL A 381 14.86 -6.80 10.75
CA VAL A 381 14.28 -5.49 11.12
C VAL A 381 15.33 -4.39 10.97
N ILE A 382 16.57 -4.64 11.40
CA ILE A 382 17.67 -3.66 11.32
C ILE A 382 18.01 -3.33 9.86
N VAL A 383 18.11 -4.33 8.99
CA VAL A 383 18.47 -4.15 7.57
C VAL A 383 17.43 -3.32 6.80
N VAL A 384 16.19 -3.27 7.28
CA VAL A 384 15.10 -2.51 6.64
C VAL A 384 14.85 -1.16 7.31
N ALA A 385 14.81 -1.12 8.65
CA ALA A 385 14.51 0.10 9.39
C ALA A 385 15.68 1.09 9.40
N LEU A 386 16.93 0.61 9.40
CA LEU A 386 18.11 1.48 9.45
C LEU A 386 18.26 2.33 8.19
N PRO A 387 18.15 1.81 6.95
CA PRO A 387 18.20 2.65 5.75
C PRO A 387 17.10 3.72 5.70
N LEU A 388 15.88 3.38 6.12
CA LEU A 388 14.80 4.36 6.22
C LEU A 388 15.16 5.47 7.21
N LEU A 389 15.62 5.11 8.42
CA LEU A 389 16.04 6.08 9.43
C LEU A 389 17.19 6.98 8.93
N LEU A 390 18.20 6.41 8.27
CA LEU A 390 19.32 7.17 7.72
C LEU A 390 18.87 8.14 6.63
N THR A 391 18.00 7.72 5.72
CA THR A 391 17.48 8.61 4.68
C THR A 391 16.59 9.71 5.27
N LEU A 392 15.75 9.40 6.26
CA LEU A 392 14.96 10.39 7.01
C LEU A 392 15.86 11.46 7.66
N LEU A 393 16.88 11.02 8.41
CA LEU A 393 17.81 11.94 9.09
C LEU A 393 18.64 12.76 8.11
N THR A 394 18.97 12.21 6.94
CA THR A 394 19.66 12.94 5.87
C THR A 394 18.79 14.07 5.33
N GLY A 395 17.50 13.82 5.08
CA GLY A 395 16.55 14.86 4.66
C GLY A 395 16.35 15.94 5.72
N ALA A 396 16.15 15.51 6.96
CA ALA A 396 16.03 16.41 8.11
C ALA A 396 17.28 17.30 8.25
N PHE A 397 18.48 16.73 8.14
CA PHE A 397 19.72 17.49 8.23
C PHE A 397 19.90 18.46 7.06
N LEU A 398 19.80 17.99 5.82
CA LEU A 398 20.09 18.80 4.63
C LEU A 398 19.08 19.94 4.45
N VAL A 399 17.78 19.60 4.45
CA VAL A 399 16.72 20.59 4.23
C VAL A 399 16.54 21.45 5.48
N GLY A 400 16.53 20.83 6.67
CA GLY A 400 16.41 21.57 7.92
C GLY A 400 17.53 22.57 8.14
N HIS A 401 18.77 22.24 7.78
CA HIS A 401 19.88 23.19 7.85
C HIS A 401 19.74 24.32 6.82
N ALA A 402 19.35 24.01 5.58
CA ALA A 402 19.13 25.01 4.54
C ALA A 402 18.00 26.01 4.93
N GLU A 403 16.94 25.50 5.53
CA GLU A 403 15.75 26.27 5.95
C GLU A 403 15.87 26.84 7.37
N ARG A 404 16.96 26.55 8.09
CA ARG A 404 17.21 26.97 9.49
C ARG A 404 16.13 26.53 10.47
N TRP A 405 15.59 25.33 10.28
CA TRP A 405 14.63 24.71 11.19
C TRP A 405 15.32 24.11 12.43
N SER A 406 14.58 24.00 13.52
CA SER A 406 15.02 23.21 14.68
C SER A 406 15.09 21.72 14.32
N PHE A 407 15.77 20.94 15.15
CA PHE A 407 15.88 19.49 14.95
C PHE A 407 14.51 18.80 14.88
N VAL A 408 13.58 19.16 15.76
CA VAL A 408 12.24 18.56 15.81
C VAL A 408 11.45 18.88 14.54
N GLU A 409 11.47 20.14 14.11
CA GLU A 409 10.78 20.59 12.89
C GLU A 409 11.36 19.89 11.65
N SER A 410 12.68 19.72 11.61
CA SER A 410 13.37 19.05 10.52
C SER A 410 13.01 17.56 10.41
N VAL A 411 12.95 16.87 11.55
CA VAL A 411 12.53 15.46 11.61
C VAL A 411 11.05 15.31 11.28
N TYR A 412 10.21 16.21 11.79
CA TYR A 412 8.78 16.26 11.48
C TYR A 412 8.55 16.44 9.97
N PHE A 413 9.18 17.44 9.36
CA PHE A 413 9.14 17.67 7.92
C PHE A 413 9.58 16.42 7.16
N ALA A 414 10.75 15.87 7.47
CA ALA A 414 11.27 14.70 6.76
C ALA A 414 10.29 13.52 6.84
N LEU A 415 9.70 13.27 8.01
CA LEU A 415 8.73 12.19 8.21
C LEU A 415 7.43 12.43 7.44
N VAL A 416 6.84 13.64 7.52
CA VAL A 416 5.62 14.01 6.78
C VAL A 416 5.81 13.87 5.27
N SER A 417 6.99 14.24 4.76
CA SER A 417 7.33 14.11 3.34
C SER A 417 7.65 12.67 2.94
N SER A 418 8.34 11.90 3.79
CA SER A 418 8.68 10.50 3.52
C SER A 418 7.48 9.59 3.38
N PHE A 419 6.41 9.90 4.11
CA PHE A 419 5.12 9.20 4.03
C PHE A 419 4.13 9.92 3.12
N THR A 420 4.62 10.85 2.29
CA THR A 420 3.86 11.50 1.22
C THR A 420 2.58 12.18 1.68
N ILE A 421 2.58 12.78 2.87
CA ILE A 421 1.41 13.49 3.40
C ILE A 421 1.47 14.97 3.01
N GLY A 422 2.62 15.61 3.19
CA GLY A 422 2.91 16.97 2.73
C GLY A 422 1.89 18.04 3.08
N TYR A 423 1.61 18.27 4.38
CA TYR A 423 0.68 19.33 4.82
C TYR A 423 1.04 20.76 4.38
N GLY A 424 2.24 21.01 3.87
CA GLY A 424 2.67 22.36 3.48
C GLY A 424 2.96 23.32 4.63
N ASP A 425 2.75 22.91 5.88
CA ASP A 425 3.06 23.70 7.07
C ASP A 425 4.56 23.95 7.23
N TYR A 426 5.38 22.98 6.82
CA TYR A 426 6.81 23.09 6.57
C TYR A 426 7.11 22.65 5.12
N HIS A 427 7.74 23.53 4.35
CA HIS A 427 8.22 23.27 3.00
C HIS A 427 9.47 24.13 2.72
N PRO A 428 10.37 23.67 1.84
CA PRO A 428 11.56 24.44 1.45
C PRO A 428 11.20 25.75 0.77
N ARG A 429 11.73 26.86 1.28
CA ARG A 429 11.58 28.21 0.68
C ARG A 429 12.88 28.70 0.07
N THR A 430 14.01 28.14 0.49
CA THR A 430 15.32 28.49 -0.04
C THR A 430 15.63 27.69 -1.30
N THR A 431 16.41 28.28 -2.21
CA THR A 431 16.93 27.58 -3.39
C THR A 431 17.66 26.29 -3.03
N LEU A 432 18.48 26.30 -1.97
CA LEU A 432 19.19 25.10 -1.51
C LEU A 432 18.23 24.04 -0.96
N GLY A 433 17.23 24.44 -0.16
CA GLY A 433 16.22 23.53 0.36
C GLY A 433 15.41 22.86 -0.74
N MET A 434 15.03 23.59 -1.79
CA MET A 434 14.35 23.04 -2.97
C MET A 434 15.24 22.03 -3.70
N VAL A 435 16.50 22.37 -3.97
CA VAL A 435 17.47 21.47 -4.64
C VAL A 435 17.71 20.20 -3.82
N PHE A 436 17.93 20.32 -2.50
CA PHE A 436 18.10 19.17 -1.62
C PHE A 436 16.85 18.30 -1.58
N THR A 437 15.66 18.91 -1.54
CA THR A 437 14.39 18.17 -1.57
C THR A 437 14.23 17.41 -2.88
N CYS A 438 14.50 18.03 -4.03
CA CYS A 438 14.44 17.37 -5.34
C CYS A 438 15.37 16.16 -5.44
N ALA A 439 16.55 16.21 -4.84
CA ALA A 439 17.51 15.10 -4.86
C ALA A 439 17.16 14.01 -3.84
N TRP A 440 16.76 14.42 -2.63
CA TRP A 440 16.53 13.53 -1.50
C TRP A 440 15.20 12.78 -1.61
N LEU A 441 14.13 13.48 -1.94
CA LEU A 441 12.77 12.98 -1.80
C LEU A 441 12.52 11.71 -2.63
N PRO A 442 12.85 11.66 -3.95
CA PRO A 442 12.71 10.42 -4.72
C PRO A 442 13.47 9.24 -4.11
N CYS A 443 14.72 9.47 -3.67
CA CYS A 443 15.53 8.41 -3.08
C CYS A 443 14.91 7.89 -1.79
N ASN A 444 14.44 8.79 -0.92
CA ASN A 444 13.81 8.45 0.34
C ASN A 444 12.50 7.65 0.14
N LEU A 445 11.66 8.00 -0.84
CA LEU A 445 10.44 7.25 -1.16
C LEU A 445 10.73 5.79 -1.55
N VAL A 446 11.88 5.48 -2.18
CA VAL A 446 12.30 4.09 -2.41
C VAL A 446 12.37 3.35 -1.10
N PHE A 447 13.06 3.91 -0.10
CA PHE A 447 13.28 3.26 1.18
C PHE A 447 12.01 3.16 2.01
N THR A 448 11.14 4.18 1.98
CA THR A 448 9.81 4.09 2.60
C THR A 448 9.00 2.96 1.97
N SER A 449 9.02 2.84 0.64
CA SER A 449 8.31 1.77 -0.08
C SER A 449 8.85 0.38 0.25
N VAL A 450 10.18 0.24 0.36
CA VAL A 450 10.79 -1.04 0.78
C VAL A 450 10.42 -1.37 2.23
N TYR A 451 10.44 -0.39 3.13
CA TYR A 451 10.02 -0.57 4.52
C TYR A 451 8.58 -1.08 4.62
N MET A 452 7.64 -0.45 3.91
CA MET A 452 6.25 -0.92 3.86
C MET A 452 6.14 -2.33 3.27
N GLY A 453 6.90 -2.62 2.20
CA GLY A 453 6.96 -3.95 1.59
C GLY A 453 7.50 -5.03 2.54
N SER A 454 8.47 -4.70 3.38
CA SER A 454 9.00 -5.63 4.39
C SER A 454 8.02 -5.91 5.51
N ILE A 455 7.24 -4.91 5.98
CA ILE A 455 6.15 -5.15 6.94
C ILE A 455 5.12 -6.11 6.33
N ALA A 456 4.74 -5.87 5.08
CA ALA A 456 3.80 -6.73 4.36
C ALA A 456 4.34 -8.18 4.23
N GLN A 457 5.60 -8.35 3.83
CA GLN A 457 6.23 -9.68 3.72
C GLN A 457 6.34 -10.39 5.07
N TRP A 458 6.72 -9.67 6.12
CA TRP A 458 6.76 -10.21 7.48
C TRP A 458 5.38 -10.72 7.88
N TYR A 459 4.32 -9.93 7.67
CA TYR A 459 2.95 -10.34 7.94
C TYR A 459 2.56 -11.59 7.15
N LEU A 460 2.82 -11.63 5.84
CA LEU A 460 2.50 -12.78 4.99
C LEU A 460 3.21 -14.06 5.49
N SER A 461 4.48 -13.96 5.88
CA SER A 461 5.25 -15.09 6.42
C SER A 461 4.71 -15.59 7.76
N TRP A 462 4.28 -14.67 8.63
CA TRP A 462 3.70 -14.97 9.93
C TRP A 462 2.30 -15.58 9.79
N SER A 463 1.48 -14.99 8.93
CA SER A 463 0.14 -15.44 8.54
C SER A 463 0.17 -16.86 7.99
N ALA A 464 1.11 -17.19 7.11
CA ALA A 464 1.28 -18.53 6.56
C ALA A 464 1.52 -19.59 7.64
N LYS A 465 2.39 -19.30 8.63
CA LYS A 465 2.65 -20.21 9.77
C LYS A 465 1.41 -20.41 10.63
N LYS A 466 0.59 -19.37 10.80
CA LYS A 466 -0.66 -19.44 11.57
C LYS A 466 -1.72 -20.26 10.86
N ILE A 467 -1.85 -20.09 9.55
CA ILE A 467 -2.74 -20.89 8.71
C ILE A 467 -2.37 -22.37 8.78
N GLN A 468 -1.09 -22.71 8.66
CA GLN A 468 -0.64 -24.11 8.77
C GLN A 468 -1.03 -24.73 10.12
N ARG A 469 -0.86 -24.00 11.23
CA ARG A 469 -1.29 -24.48 12.55
C ARG A 469 -2.80 -24.67 12.65
N LEU A 470 -3.58 -23.78 12.04
CA LEU A 470 -5.05 -23.91 11.98
C LEU A 470 -5.47 -25.12 11.15
N GLU A 471 -4.81 -25.34 10.02
CA GLU A 471 -5.00 -26.53 9.19
C GLU A 471 -4.71 -27.80 10.00
N ASP A 472 -3.55 -27.87 10.67
CA ASP A 472 -3.18 -29.01 11.51
C ASP A 472 -4.21 -29.26 12.64
N GLN A 473 -4.78 -28.19 13.21
CA GLN A 473 -5.83 -28.30 14.23
C GLN A 473 -7.14 -28.84 13.66
N LEU A 474 -7.55 -28.35 12.48
CA LEU A 474 -8.75 -28.83 11.80
C LEU A 474 -8.57 -30.29 11.33
N ARG A 475 -7.36 -30.69 10.90
CA ARG A 475 -7.03 -32.07 10.52
C ARG A 475 -7.30 -33.02 11.69
N ARG A 476 -6.84 -32.65 12.89
CA ARG A 476 -7.01 -33.46 14.10
C ARG A 476 -8.47 -33.59 14.54
N HIS A 477 -9.23 -32.50 14.48
CA HIS A 477 -10.66 -32.55 14.84
C HIS A 477 -11.46 -33.38 13.85
N GLY A 478 -11.22 -33.23 12.54
CA GLY A 478 -11.87 -34.06 11.52
C GLY A 478 -11.51 -35.54 11.66
N SER A 479 -10.28 -35.89 12.05
CA SER A 479 -9.92 -37.30 12.31
C SER A 479 -10.57 -37.89 13.55
N GLU A 480 -10.70 -37.10 14.63
CA GLU A 480 -11.35 -37.55 15.87
C GLU A 480 -12.85 -37.81 15.65
N GLU A 481 -13.54 -36.96 14.88
CA GLU A 481 -14.95 -37.16 14.52
C GLU A 481 -15.14 -38.42 13.67
N PHE A 482 -14.24 -38.66 12.70
CA PHE A 482 -14.26 -39.84 11.84
C PHE A 482 -14.02 -41.16 12.59
N ASP A 483 -13.11 -41.14 13.57
CA ASP A 483 -12.84 -42.31 14.42
C ASP A 483 -14.01 -42.57 15.38
N THR A 484 -14.66 -41.52 15.87
CA THR A 484 -15.86 -41.64 16.72
C THR A 484 -17.02 -42.25 15.93
N GLU A 485 -17.23 -41.81 14.69
CA GLU A 485 -18.30 -42.32 13.81
C GLU A 485 -18.06 -43.78 13.40
N LYS A 486 -16.82 -44.16 13.07
CA LYS A 486 -16.45 -45.57 12.84
C LYS A 486 -16.69 -46.45 14.06
N THR A 487 -16.38 -45.94 15.25
CA THR A 487 -16.59 -46.68 16.50
C THR A 487 -18.08 -46.94 16.71
N ILE A 488 -18.93 -45.93 16.47
CA ILE A 488 -20.39 -46.04 16.55
C ILE A 488 -20.91 -47.07 15.53
N ILE A 489 -20.50 -46.97 14.26
CA ILE A 489 -20.92 -47.89 13.18
C ILE A 489 -20.43 -49.32 13.44
N SER A 490 -19.26 -49.51 14.06
CA SER A 490 -18.76 -50.85 14.40
C SER A 490 -19.40 -51.46 15.66
N SER A 491 -20.11 -50.66 16.43
CA SER A 491 -20.80 -51.05 17.68
C SER A 491 -22.31 -51.23 17.53
N SER A 492 -22.86 -50.86 16.37
CA SER A 492 -24.23 -51.13 15.91
C SER A 492 -24.27 -52.33 14.97
#